data_AF-A0A967Z8A7-F1
#
_entry.id   AF-A0A967Z8A7-F1
#
_cell.length_a   1.000
_cell.length_b   1.000
_cell.length_c   1.000
_cell.angle_alpha   90.00
_cell.angle_beta   90.00
_cell.angle_gamma   90.00
#
_symmetry.space_group_name_H-M   'P 1'
#
loop_
_entity.id
_entity.type
_entity.pdbx_description
1 polymer ?
#
loop_
_entity_poly.entity_id
_entity_poly.type
_entity_poly.pdbx_seq_one_letter_code
_entity_poly.pdbx_strand_id
1 'polypeptide(L)'
;MSLKEFWRQRSDEEIVRSSHSLCDYTEEAEQIIRAEMRRRGLRAPPPTQRRSAQPTFKSKLSSTLAARLCYALAGMCGVFFYLGMKNSEFRKIFQTEGIDGLLVLGFFLFAGLGLIVSYTHRETIQRQRDRSAKELADHVLAGEYSGRFFLYLRPFTHTGKVRQWNPRKSYVPFLPGFFEPGKLELETVFSDALASETPLVALGRPGEQFGSGRLSLNENEWQQVVKRLIEDAYGILVIPSFHAGTKWEIEVIRDKDYFDKCIFVMPREVKFSGINMADEWQQTVQVLDRLKIWLPPYQKSGLFFTLDDNGKFSNGEVFDLTSEEKLRAALARLRNAKKRQFIPLANRQGILIRKT
;
A
#
# COMPACT_ATOMS: atom_id res chain seq x y z
N MET A 1 16.78 -20.60 -29.71
CA MET A 1 15.39 -21.06 -29.89
C MET A 1 14.47 -19.92 -29.51
N SER A 2 13.61 -19.48 -30.44
CA SER A 2 12.67 -18.39 -30.17
C SER A 2 11.53 -18.84 -29.25
N LEU A 3 10.88 -17.88 -28.58
CA LEU A 3 9.74 -18.18 -27.72
C LEU A 3 8.59 -18.86 -28.49
N LYS A 4 8.40 -18.51 -29.76
CA LYS A 4 7.45 -19.16 -30.67
C LYS A 4 7.82 -20.61 -30.95
N GLU A 5 9.09 -20.90 -31.22
CA GLU A 5 9.57 -22.28 -31.45
C GLU A 5 9.41 -23.14 -30.19
N PHE A 6 9.72 -22.58 -29.02
CA PHE A 6 9.53 -23.26 -27.74
C PHE A 6 8.08 -23.72 -27.55
N TRP A 7 7.10 -22.84 -27.75
CA TRP A 7 5.68 -23.19 -27.61
C TRP A 7 5.14 -24.08 -28.73
N ARG A 8 5.71 -24.01 -29.94
CA ARG A 8 5.37 -24.92 -31.04
C ARG A 8 5.75 -26.38 -30.74
N GLN A 9 6.78 -26.60 -29.94
CA GLN A 9 7.23 -27.96 -29.58
C GLN A 9 6.47 -28.55 -28.39
N ARG A 10 5.68 -27.75 -27.65
CA ARG A 10 4.89 -28.22 -26.49
C ARG A 10 3.70 -29.06 -26.93
N SER A 11 3.32 -30.02 -26.09
CA SER A 11 2.10 -30.81 -26.30
C SER A 11 0.85 -29.96 -26.07
N ASP A 12 -0.30 -30.42 -26.58
CA ASP A 12 -1.58 -29.73 -26.37
C ASP A 12 -1.92 -29.63 -24.88
N GLU A 13 -1.62 -30.67 -24.10
CA GLU A 13 -1.82 -30.69 -22.65
C GLU A 13 -0.98 -29.63 -21.92
N GLU A 14 0.27 -29.43 -22.34
CA GLU A 14 1.15 -28.40 -21.76
C GLU A 14 0.67 -26.99 -22.11
N ILE A 15 0.17 -26.79 -23.33
CA ILE A 15 -0.40 -25.52 -23.78
C ILE A 15 -1.68 -25.21 -22.99
N VAL A 16 -2.59 -26.17 -22.85
CA VAL A 16 -3.83 -26.01 -22.06
C VAL A 16 -3.49 -25.74 -20.59
N ARG A 17 -2.55 -26.49 -19.99
CA ARG A 17 -2.09 -26.25 -18.62
C ARG A 17 -1.55 -24.83 -18.45
N SER A 18 -0.70 -24.39 -19.37
CA SER A 18 -0.11 -23.04 -19.35
C SER A 18 -1.16 -21.94 -19.56
N SER A 19 -2.24 -22.25 -20.26
CA SER A 19 -3.36 -21.32 -20.48
C SER A 19 -4.14 -20.99 -19.20
N HIS A 20 -4.09 -21.87 -18.18
CA HIS A 20 -4.67 -21.59 -16.85
C HIS A 20 -3.84 -20.63 -16.01
N SER A 21 -2.59 -20.37 -16.42
CA SER A 21 -1.62 -19.54 -15.69
C SER A 21 -1.10 -18.37 -16.54
N LEU A 22 -1.88 -17.89 -17.51
CA LEU A 22 -1.43 -16.85 -18.46
C LEU A 22 -0.94 -15.56 -17.78
N CYS A 23 -1.46 -15.25 -16.59
CA CYS A 23 -1.05 -14.11 -15.79
C CYS A 23 0.40 -14.19 -15.28
N ASP A 24 1.00 -15.38 -15.24
CA ASP A 24 2.39 -15.59 -14.82
C ASP A 24 3.40 -15.41 -15.96
N TYR A 25 2.93 -15.30 -17.20
CA TYR A 25 3.78 -15.19 -18.39
C TYR A 25 3.96 -13.73 -18.85
N THR A 26 5.01 -13.45 -19.61
CA THR A 26 5.17 -12.14 -20.29
C THR A 26 4.06 -11.92 -21.33
N GLU A 27 3.85 -10.67 -21.76
CA GLU A 27 2.76 -10.36 -22.72
C GLU A 27 2.99 -11.06 -24.06
N GLU A 28 4.24 -11.09 -24.50
CA GLU A 28 4.65 -11.81 -25.69
C GLU A 28 4.39 -13.32 -25.56
N ALA A 29 4.75 -13.93 -24.42
CA ALA A 29 4.49 -15.34 -24.13
C ALA A 29 3.00 -15.66 -24.16
N GLU A 30 2.17 -14.83 -23.51
CA GLU A 30 0.72 -14.99 -23.53
C GLU A 30 0.15 -14.90 -24.95
N GLN A 31 0.56 -13.90 -25.73
CA GLN A 31 0.11 -13.75 -27.12
C GLN A 31 0.51 -14.98 -27.95
N ILE A 32 1.70 -15.53 -27.74
CA ILE A 32 2.19 -16.73 -28.41
C ILE A 32 1.38 -17.97 -27.99
N ILE A 33 1.15 -18.18 -26.70
CA ILE A 33 0.34 -19.31 -26.19
C ILE A 33 -1.07 -19.25 -26.78
N ARG A 34 -1.71 -18.06 -26.76
CA ARG A 34 -3.05 -17.86 -27.34
C ARG A 34 -3.08 -18.09 -28.85
N ALA A 35 -2.09 -17.59 -29.57
CA ALA A 35 -1.97 -17.80 -31.01
C ALA A 35 -1.78 -19.29 -31.33
N GLU A 36 -0.99 -19.99 -30.53
CA GLU A 36 -0.75 -21.42 -30.67
C GLU A 36 -2.01 -22.25 -30.35
N MET A 37 -2.78 -21.90 -29.32
CA MET A 37 -4.07 -22.51 -29.04
C MET A 37 -5.04 -22.37 -30.22
N ARG A 38 -5.16 -21.16 -30.79
CA ARG A 38 -6.00 -20.92 -31.98
C ARG A 38 -5.51 -21.73 -33.18
N ARG A 39 -4.19 -21.81 -33.40
CA ARG A 39 -3.57 -22.58 -34.49
C ARG A 39 -3.92 -24.07 -34.40
N ARG A 40 -4.03 -24.61 -33.18
CA ARG A 40 -4.34 -26.02 -32.93
C ARG A 40 -5.83 -26.32 -32.75
N GLY A 41 -6.71 -25.34 -32.94
CA GLY A 41 -8.16 -25.50 -32.74
C GLY A 41 -8.58 -25.66 -31.28
N LEU A 42 -7.71 -25.33 -30.32
CA LEU A 42 -8.01 -25.34 -28.90
C LEU A 42 -8.80 -24.08 -28.52
N ARG A 43 -9.71 -24.20 -27.54
CA ARG A 43 -10.47 -23.05 -27.02
C ARG A 43 -9.53 -22.07 -26.35
N ALA A 44 -9.25 -20.94 -27.00
CA ALA A 44 -8.44 -19.89 -26.40
C ALA A 44 -9.17 -19.31 -25.18
N PRO A 45 -8.49 -19.12 -24.03
CA PRO A 45 -9.09 -18.42 -22.89
C PRO A 45 -9.49 -17.00 -23.31
N PRO A 46 -10.46 -16.36 -22.63
CA PRO A 46 -10.77 -14.94 -22.86
C PRO A 46 -9.50 -14.10 -22.68
N PRO A 47 -9.36 -12.94 -23.35
CA PRO A 47 -8.21 -12.05 -23.16
C PRO A 47 -7.97 -11.89 -21.67
N THR A 48 -6.76 -12.19 -21.20
CA THR A 48 -6.46 -11.98 -19.78
C THR A 48 -6.62 -10.49 -19.65
N GLN A 49 -7.54 -10.05 -18.78
CA GLN A 49 -7.51 -8.69 -18.29
C GLN A 49 -6.23 -8.57 -17.46
N ARG A 50 -5.08 -8.52 -18.15
CA ARG A 50 -3.89 -7.90 -17.61
C ARG A 50 -4.40 -6.54 -17.18
N ARG A 51 -4.34 -6.30 -15.87
CA ARG A 51 -4.49 -4.96 -15.27
C ARG A 51 -4.13 -3.97 -16.34
N SER A 52 -5.11 -3.24 -16.87
CA SER A 52 -4.88 -2.15 -17.81
C SER A 52 -3.61 -1.48 -17.35
N ALA A 53 -2.54 -1.64 -18.16
CA ALA A 53 -1.17 -1.55 -17.66
C ALA A 53 -1.10 -0.38 -16.71
N GLN A 54 -0.80 -0.64 -15.43
CA GLN A 54 -0.59 0.44 -14.46
C GLN A 54 0.18 1.51 -15.22
N PRO A 55 -0.30 2.77 -15.24
CA PRO A 55 0.11 3.80 -16.18
C PRO A 55 1.59 3.64 -16.43
N THR A 56 1.91 3.32 -17.68
CA THR A 56 3.24 2.86 -18.09
C THR A 56 4.29 3.64 -17.34
N PHE A 57 5.35 2.98 -16.86
CA PHE A 57 6.44 3.58 -16.08
C PHE A 57 6.82 5.00 -16.57
N LYS A 58 6.76 5.25 -17.89
CA LYS A 58 6.93 6.55 -18.54
C LYS A 58 6.07 7.70 -17.97
N SER A 59 4.77 7.52 -17.68
CA SER A 59 3.90 8.61 -17.18
C SER A 59 4.06 8.86 -15.67
N LYS A 60 4.38 7.82 -14.89
CA LYS A 60 4.79 7.99 -13.48
C LYS A 60 6.15 8.67 -13.38
N LEU A 61 7.07 8.36 -14.31
CA LEU A 61 8.40 8.96 -14.35
C LEU A 61 8.32 10.45 -14.70
N SER A 62 7.49 10.87 -15.65
CA SER A 62 7.48 12.27 -16.13
C SER A 62 7.08 13.28 -15.04
N SER A 63 6.03 13.01 -14.28
CA SER A 63 5.51 13.94 -13.27
C SER A 63 6.34 13.97 -11.99
N THR A 64 6.83 12.82 -11.52
CA THR A 64 7.78 12.76 -10.40
C THR A 64 9.11 13.39 -10.76
N LEU A 65 9.62 13.15 -11.99
CA LEU A 65 10.83 13.77 -12.49
C LEU A 65 10.67 15.28 -12.64
N ALA A 66 9.52 15.75 -13.13
CA ALA A 66 9.23 17.18 -13.24
C ALA A 66 9.24 17.87 -11.86
N ALA A 67 8.54 17.30 -10.86
CA ALA A 67 8.58 17.84 -9.50
C ALA A 67 10.02 17.85 -8.94
N ARG A 68 10.76 16.75 -9.11
CA ARG A 68 12.17 16.65 -8.70
C ARG A 68 13.06 17.66 -9.40
N LEU A 69 12.83 17.91 -10.68
CA LEU A 69 13.57 18.91 -11.47
C LEU A 69 13.27 20.32 -10.96
N CYS A 70 12.00 20.66 -10.70
CA CYS A 70 11.63 21.94 -10.09
C CYS A 70 12.32 22.13 -8.74
N TYR A 71 12.31 21.12 -7.88
CA TYR A 71 12.99 21.19 -6.58
C TYR A 71 14.51 21.27 -6.71
N ALA A 72 15.11 20.58 -7.68
CA ALA A 72 16.55 20.69 -7.97
C ALA A 72 16.93 22.09 -8.46
N LEU A 73 16.11 22.69 -9.33
CA LEU A 73 16.29 24.06 -9.83
C LEU A 73 16.17 25.09 -8.70
N ALA A 74 15.12 25.00 -7.88
CA ALA A 74 15.01 25.79 -6.64
C ALA A 74 16.25 25.58 -5.76
N GLY A 75 16.70 24.34 -5.68
CA GLY A 75 17.89 23.93 -4.99
C GLY A 75 19.14 24.70 -5.36
N MET A 76 19.46 24.68 -6.66
CA MET A 76 20.59 25.39 -7.21
C MET A 76 20.47 26.89 -6.97
N CYS A 77 19.31 27.51 -7.19
CA CYS A 77 19.10 28.93 -6.89
C CYS A 77 19.44 29.27 -5.43
N GLY A 78 19.01 28.44 -4.48
CA GLY A 78 19.31 28.62 -3.06
C GLY A 78 20.80 28.47 -2.71
N VAL A 79 21.49 27.49 -3.31
CA VAL A 79 22.94 27.31 -3.12
C VAL A 79 23.73 28.49 -3.70
N PHE A 80 23.42 28.92 -4.92
CA PHE A 80 24.08 30.07 -5.55
C PHE A 80 23.87 31.35 -4.74
N PHE A 81 22.66 31.57 -4.24
CA PHE A 81 22.36 32.69 -3.34
C PHE A 81 23.19 32.62 -2.05
N TYR A 82 23.25 31.45 -1.40
CA TYR A 82 24.04 31.27 -0.16
C TYR A 82 25.54 31.51 -0.39
N LEU A 83 26.11 30.95 -1.46
CA LEU A 83 27.53 31.14 -1.79
C LEU A 83 27.83 32.60 -2.14
N GLY A 84 26.95 33.26 -2.90
CA GLY A 84 27.06 34.69 -3.22
C GLY A 84 27.01 35.58 -1.98
N MET A 85 26.20 35.21 -0.98
CA MET A 85 26.10 35.94 0.29
C MET A 85 27.32 35.77 1.21
N LYS A 86 28.01 34.62 1.13
CA LYS A 86 29.18 34.32 1.99
C LYS A 86 30.48 34.91 1.45
N ASN A 87 30.59 35.14 0.14
CA ASN A 87 31.79 35.66 -0.49
C ASN A 87 31.66 37.18 -0.73
N SER A 88 32.56 37.97 -0.13
CA SER A 88 32.52 39.43 -0.18
C SER A 88 32.68 40.01 -1.59
N GLU A 89 33.45 39.36 -2.46
CA GLU A 89 33.65 39.80 -3.84
C GLU A 89 32.41 39.52 -4.69
N PHE A 90 31.78 38.35 -4.51
CA PHE A 90 30.50 38.05 -5.15
C PHE A 90 29.40 39.00 -4.67
N ARG A 91 29.33 39.31 -3.37
CA ARG A 91 28.30 40.21 -2.83
C ARG A 91 28.28 41.56 -3.54
N LYS A 92 29.44 42.12 -3.92
CA LYS A 92 29.52 43.38 -4.68
C LYS A 92 28.89 43.22 -6.06
N ILE A 93 29.25 42.17 -6.80
CA ILE A 93 28.68 41.85 -8.13
C ILE A 93 27.16 41.66 -8.04
N PHE A 94 26.70 40.93 -7.03
CA PHE A 94 25.27 40.68 -6.79
C PHE A 94 24.49 41.97 -6.51
N GLN A 95 25.06 42.91 -5.74
CA GLN A 95 24.40 44.18 -5.40
C GLN A 95 24.35 45.16 -6.57
N THR A 96 25.37 45.21 -7.44
CA THR A 96 25.38 46.14 -8.58
C THR A 96 24.45 45.72 -9.71
N GLU A 97 24.20 44.42 -9.88
CA GLU A 97 23.47 43.87 -11.03
C GLU A 97 22.04 43.40 -10.70
N GLY A 98 21.61 43.47 -9.43
CA GLY A 98 20.26 43.03 -9.00
C GLY A 98 20.00 41.52 -9.16
N ILE A 99 21.07 40.71 -9.26
CA ILE A 99 20.98 39.26 -9.49
C ILE A 99 20.43 38.54 -8.25
N ASP A 100 20.60 39.13 -7.07
CA ASP A 100 20.09 38.62 -5.80
C ASP A 100 18.55 38.52 -5.81
N GLY A 101 17.88 39.57 -6.32
CA GLY A 101 16.44 39.57 -6.52
C GLY A 101 15.98 38.46 -7.46
N LEU A 102 16.70 38.24 -8.57
CA LEU A 102 16.37 37.19 -9.54
C LEU A 102 16.56 35.78 -8.99
N LEU A 103 17.62 35.53 -8.20
CA LEU A 103 17.84 34.21 -7.59
C LEU A 103 16.80 33.90 -6.51
N VAL A 104 16.43 34.88 -5.70
CA VAL A 104 15.38 34.73 -4.68
C VAL A 104 14.03 34.49 -5.35
N LEU A 105 13.70 35.27 -6.37
CA LEU A 105 12.48 35.07 -7.16
C LEU A 105 12.45 33.69 -7.83
N GLY A 106 13.56 33.28 -8.44
CA GLY A 106 13.72 31.96 -9.05
C GLY A 106 13.53 30.82 -8.03
N PHE A 107 14.12 30.94 -6.84
CA PHE A 107 13.93 29.97 -5.75
C PHE A 107 12.45 29.81 -5.40
N PHE A 108 11.74 30.90 -5.12
CA PHE A 108 10.33 30.86 -4.76
C PHE A 108 9.44 30.36 -5.89
N LEU A 109 9.72 30.76 -7.13
CA LEU A 109 9.01 30.30 -8.32
C LEU A 109 9.14 28.77 -8.49
N PHE A 110 10.36 28.25 -8.46
CA PHE A 110 10.59 26.81 -8.65
C PHE A 110 10.11 25.97 -7.47
N ALA A 111 10.24 26.46 -6.24
CA ALA A 111 9.68 25.81 -5.06
C ALA A 111 8.14 25.75 -5.14
N GLY A 112 7.49 26.87 -5.51
CA GLY A 112 6.05 26.94 -5.71
C GLY A 112 5.55 26.01 -6.81
N LEU A 113 6.21 26.01 -7.98
CA LEU A 113 5.91 25.07 -9.07
C LEU A 113 6.10 23.61 -8.63
N GLY A 114 7.17 23.29 -7.91
CA GLY A 114 7.41 21.96 -7.37
C GLY A 114 6.27 21.48 -6.46
N LEU A 115 5.76 22.36 -5.58
CA LEU A 115 4.61 22.05 -4.72
C LEU A 115 3.33 21.78 -5.52
N ILE A 116 3.03 22.60 -6.53
CA ILE A 116 1.86 22.42 -7.40
C ILE A 116 1.95 21.10 -8.18
N VAL A 117 3.10 20.82 -8.78
CA VAL A 117 3.31 19.55 -9.52
C VAL A 117 3.21 18.36 -8.57
N SER A 118 3.74 18.47 -7.35
CA SER A 118 3.66 17.39 -6.35
C SER A 118 2.22 17.13 -5.89
N TYR A 119 1.44 18.19 -5.68
CA TYR A 119 0.03 18.08 -5.28
C TYR A 119 -0.82 17.45 -6.39
N THR A 120 -0.73 17.97 -7.62
CA THR A 120 -1.47 17.44 -8.78
C THR A 120 -1.09 15.99 -9.10
N HIS A 121 0.18 15.63 -8.91
CA HIS A 121 0.65 14.26 -9.04
C HIS A 121 0.01 13.33 -8.00
N ARG A 122 -0.04 13.73 -6.72
CA ARG A 122 -0.71 12.95 -5.66
C ARG A 122 -2.20 12.78 -5.92
N GLU A 123 -2.87 13.84 -6.37
CA GLU A 123 -4.28 13.78 -6.74
C GLU A 123 -4.53 12.82 -7.91
N THR A 124 -3.67 12.85 -8.93
CA THR A 124 -3.75 11.92 -10.06
C THR A 124 -3.57 10.47 -9.60
N ILE A 125 -2.57 10.21 -8.75
CA ILE A 125 -2.36 8.88 -8.16
C ILE A 125 -3.57 8.44 -7.34
N GLN A 126 -4.15 9.32 -6.52
CA GLN A 126 -5.30 8.99 -5.69
C GLN A 126 -6.53 8.63 -6.54
N ARG A 127 -6.85 9.46 -7.54
CA ARG A 127 -7.96 9.18 -8.47
C ARG A 127 -7.77 7.84 -9.18
N GLN A 128 -6.53 7.51 -9.53
CA GLN A 128 -6.22 6.22 -10.12
C GLN A 128 -6.43 5.07 -9.13
N ARG A 129 -5.97 5.22 -7.88
CA ARG A 129 -6.18 4.22 -6.81
C ARG A 129 -7.67 4.01 -6.53
N ASP A 130 -8.46 5.07 -6.46
CA ASP A 130 -9.91 5.02 -6.24
C ASP A 130 -10.62 4.29 -7.40
N ARG A 131 -10.26 4.60 -8.65
CA ARG A 131 -10.78 3.88 -9.82
C ARG A 131 -10.44 2.39 -9.77
N SER A 132 -9.18 2.05 -9.50
CA SER A 132 -8.74 0.66 -9.40
C SER A 132 -9.40 -0.09 -8.22
N ALA A 133 -9.67 0.59 -7.10
CA ALA A 133 -10.40 0.00 -5.98
C ALA A 133 -11.86 -0.30 -6.34
N LYS A 134 -12.51 0.61 -7.07
CA LYS A 134 -13.87 0.39 -7.59
C LYS A 134 -13.91 -0.79 -8.56
N GLU A 135 -13.07 -0.79 -9.59
CA GLU A 135 -12.97 -1.89 -10.56
C GLU A 135 -12.71 -3.24 -9.86
N LEU A 136 -11.79 -3.24 -8.89
CA LEU A 136 -11.49 -4.43 -8.09
C LEU A 136 -12.72 -4.91 -7.33
N ALA A 137 -13.44 -4.02 -6.65
CA ALA A 137 -14.63 -4.38 -5.88
C ALA A 137 -15.73 -4.93 -6.79
N ASP A 138 -15.95 -4.31 -7.95
CA ASP A 138 -16.91 -4.76 -8.95
C ASP A 138 -16.58 -6.20 -9.42
N HIS A 139 -15.30 -6.51 -9.69
CA HIS A 139 -14.85 -7.87 -10.03
C HIS A 139 -14.94 -8.87 -8.87
N VAL A 140 -14.68 -8.44 -7.64
CA VAL A 140 -14.81 -9.29 -6.44
C VAL A 140 -16.27 -9.67 -6.22
N LEU A 141 -17.20 -8.72 -6.38
CA LEU A 141 -18.64 -8.95 -6.26
C LEU A 141 -19.18 -9.86 -7.36
N ALA A 142 -18.63 -9.75 -8.58
CA ALA A 142 -18.95 -10.66 -9.68
C ALA A 142 -18.34 -12.08 -9.51
N GLY A 143 -17.45 -12.28 -8.53
CA GLY A 143 -16.71 -13.54 -8.38
C GLY A 143 -15.65 -13.77 -9.47
N GLU A 144 -15.25 -12.72 -10.18
CA GLU A 144 -14.32 -12.76 -11.31
C GLU A 144 -12.89 -12.37 -10.92
N TYR A 145 -12.69 -11.84 -9.71
CA TYR A 145 -11.39 -11.36 -9.27
C TYR A 145 -10.46 -12.51 -8.83
N SER A 146 -9.36 -12.71 -9.55
CA SER A 146 -8.31 -13.70 -9.23
C SER A 146 -7.01 -13.09 -8.70
N GLY A 147 -6.97 -11.77 -8.56
CA GLY A 147 -5.78 -11.04 -8.10
C GLY A 147 -5.58 -11.12 -6.58
N ARG A 148 -4.50 -10.49 -6.10
CA ARG A 148 -4.27 -10.24 -4.68
C ARG A 148 -4.53 -8.77 -4.37
N PHE A 149 -5.13 -8.52 -3.21
CA PHE A 149 -5.31 -7.19 -2.65
C PHE A 149 -5.28 -7.23 -1.12
N PHE A 150 -4.87 -6.13 -0.52
CA PHE A 150 -5.07 -5.91 0.91
C PHE A 150 -6.32 -5.08 1.14
N LEU A 151 -7.10 -5.48 2.14
CA LEU A 151 -8.19 -4.68 2.68
C LEU A 151 -7.70 -3.94 3.93
N TYR A 152 -7.99 -2.65 4.03
CA TYR A 152 -7.67 -1.83 5.19
C TYR A 152 -8.95 -1.40 5.91
N LEU A 153 -9.11 -1.94 7.12
CA LEU A 153 -10.24 -1.70 8.01
C LEU A 153 -9.80 -0.76 9.12
N ARG A 154 -10.49 0.37 9.25
CA ARG A 154 -10.22 1.36 10.29
C ARG A 154 -11.52 2.11 10.64
N PRO A 155 -11.61 2.67 11.84
CA PRO A 155 -12.73 3.56 12.16
C PRO A 155 -12.61 4.85 11.33
N PHE A 156 -13.73 5.37 10.83
CA PHE A 156 -13.76 6.65 10.11
C PHE A 156 -13.35 7.84 11.00
N THR A 157 -13.47 7.72 12.33
CA THR A 157 -13.02 8.73 13.28
C THR A 157 -11.52 8.98 13.23
N HIS A 158 -10.73 8.03 12.69
CA HIS A 158 -9.27 8.11 12.52
C HIS A 158 -8.84 8.76 11.19
N THR A 159 -9.76 8.95 10.25
CA THR A 159 -9.48 9.62 8.97
C THR A 159 -8.88 11.00 9.22
N GLY A 160 -7.71 11.27 8.66
CA GLY A 160 -7.01 12.57 8.78
C GLY A 160 -6.31 12.84 10.11
N LYS A 161 -6.33 11.90 11.07
CA LYS A 161 -5.86 12.14 12.45
C LYS A 161 -4.67 11.27 12.86
N VAL A 162 -4.46 10.14 12.20
CA VAL A 162 -3.39 9.18 12.56
C VAL A 162 -2.18 9.44 11.67
N ARG A 163 -1.43 10.49 12.01
CA ARG A 163 -0.24 10.92 11.26
C ARG A 163 1.04 10.35 11.85
N GLN A 164 1.91 9.84 10.98
CA GLN A 164 3.22 9.26 11.28
C GLN A 164 4.33 10.08 10.62
N TRP A 165 5.56 9.94 11.12
CA TRP A 165 6.72 10.55 10.47
C TRP A 165 6.85 10.06 9.04
N ASN A 166 7.10 10.99 8.12
CA ASN A 166 7.29 10.66 6.72
C ASN A 166 8.72 10.13 6.51
N PRO A 167 8.93 8.85 6.16
CA PRO A 167 10.28 8.31 5.95
C PRO A 167 11.00 8.95 4.75
N ARG A 168 10.28 9.60 3.84
CA ARG A 168 10.84 10.31 2.68
C ARG A 168 11.24 11.75 2.99
N LYS A 169 10.96 12.26 4.20
CA LYS A 169 11.33 13.63 4.59
C LYS A 169 12.85 13.74 4.71
N SER A 170 13.44 14.62 3.92
CA SER A 170 14.83 15.06 4.07
C SER A 170 14.88 16.38 4.84
N TYR A 171 15.90 16.54 5.67
CA TYR A 171 16.23 17.82 6.32
C TYR A 171 17.34 18.58 5.58
N VAL A 172 18.00 17.94 4.62
CA VAL A 172 18.95 18.60 3.74
C VAL A 172 18.14 19.50 2.80
N PRO A 173 18.37 20.83 2.80
CA PRO A 173 17.74 21.73 1.86
C PRO A 173 17.92 21.24 0.43
N PHE A 174 16.98 21.58 -0.46
CA PHE A 174 17.10 21.39 -1.91
C PHE A 174 16.98 19.95 -2.42
N LEU A 175 17.08 18.93 -1.56
CA LEU A 175 16.71 17.57 -1.94
C LEU A 175 15.19 17.47 -2.12
N PRO A 176 14.67 16.64 -3.04
CA PRO A 176 13.22 16.47 -3.23
C PRO A 176 12.48 16.13 -1.93
N GLY A 177 13.09 15.31 -1.07
CA GLY A 177 12.53 14.98 0.24
C GLY A 177 12.38 16.18 1.19
N PHE A 178 13.03 17.31 0.94
CA PHE A 178 12.88 18.53 1.74
C PHE A 178 11.49 19.12 1.62
N PHE A 179 10.84 18.95 0.48
CA PHE A 179 9.51 19.50 0.20
C PHE A 179 8.38 18.54 0.56
N GLU A 180 8.72 17.31 0.93
CA GLU A 180 7.78 16.34 1.47
C GLU A 180 7.21 16.84 2.83
N PRO A 181 5.94 16.55 3.16
CA PRO A 181 5.40 16.87 4.46
C PRO A 181 6.14 16.07 5.54
N GLY A 182 6.42 16.69 6.69
CA GLY A 182 7.15 16.01 7.78
C GLY A 182 6.38 14.82 8.38
N LYS A 183 5.05 14.84 8.26
CA LYS A 183 4.18 13.75 8.67
C LYS A 183 3.25 13.34 7.53
N LEU A 184 3.02 12.04 7.39
CA LEU A 184 2.05 11.44 6.47
C LEU A 184 0.97 10.72 7.26
N GLU A 185 -0.18 10.53 6.65
CA GLU A 185 -1.23 9.70 7.21
C GLU A 185 -0.81 8.24 7.17
N LEU A 186 -1.11 7.49 8.22
CA LEU A 186 -0.71 6.09 8.34
C LEU A 186 -1.15 5.27 7.12
N GLU A 187 -2.34 5.55 6.61
CA GLU A 187 -2.85 4.91 5.41
C GLU A 187 -2.00 5.21 4.15
N THR A 188 -1.48 6.43 4.01
CA THR A 188 -0.56 6.77 2.93
C THR A 188 0.71 5.93 3.03
N VAL A 189 1.25 5.78 4.24
CA VAL A 189 2.45 4.97 4.49
C VAL A 189 2.22 3.50 4.10
N PHE A 190 1.07 2.92 4.47
CA PHE A 190 0.71 1.55 4.06
C PHE A 190 0.53 1.41 2.56
N SER A 191 -0.21 2.35 1.94
CA SER A 191 -0.46 2.32 0.52
C SER A 191 0.83 2.39 -0.29
N ASP A 192 1.76 3.26 0.10
CA ASP A 192 3.05 3.40 -0.57
C ASP A 192 3.94 2.16 -0.38
N ALA A 193 3.99 1.60 0.83
CA ALA A 193 4.78 0.39 1.09
C ALA A 193 4.27 -0.85 0.33
N LEU A 194 2.94 -0.95 0.15
CA LEU A 194 2.30 -2.07 -0.55
C LEU A 194 2.14 -1.86 -2.06
N ALA A 195 2.24 -0.61 -2.56
CA ALA A 195 1.96 -0.26 -3.96
C ALA A 195 2.78 -1.05 -4.99
N SER A 196 3.98 -1.52 -4.63
CA SER A 196 4.82 -2.34 -5.51
C SER A 196 4.38 -3.80 -5.61
N GLU A 197 3.62 -4.31 -4.65
CA GLU A 197 3.21 -5.72 -4.60
C GLU A 197 1.73 -5.89 -4.91
N THR A 198 0.88 -5.07 -4.30
CA THR A 198 -0.55 -5.36 -4.21
C THR A 198 -1.35 -4.09 -3.88
N PRO A 199 -2.53 -3.89 -4.48
CA PRO A 199 -3.39 -2.75 -4.16
C PRO A 199 -3.87 -2.83 -2.70
N LEU A 200 -3.93 -1.67 -2.06
CA LEU A 200 -4.56 -1.47 -0.76
C LEU A 200 -5.91 -0.79 -0.99
N VAL A 201 -6.99 -1.44 -0.56
CA VAL A 201 -8.37 -0.96 -0.68
C VAL A 201 -8.89 -0.61 0.70
N ALA A 202 -9.57 0.52 0.84
CA ALA A 202 -10.31 0.87 2.05
C ALA A 202 -11.68 1.46 1.70
N LEU A 203 -12.58 1.45 2.68
CA LEU A 203 -13.83 2.16 2.58
C LEU A 203 -13.61 3.66 2.79
N GLY A 204 -14.44 4.47 2.15
CA GLY A 204 -14.47 5.93 2.34
C GLY A 204 -14.85 6.67 1.08
N ARG A 205 -14.98 8.00 1.18
CA ARG A 205 -15.35 8.81 0.03
C ARG A 205 -14.11 9.07 -0.85
N PRO A 206 -14.20 8.90 -2.17
CA PRO A 206 -13.15 9.30 -3.10
C PRO A 206 -12.73 10.75 -2.87
N GLY A 207 -11.42 11.00 -2.89
CA GLY A 207 -10.85 12.33 -2.65
C GLY A 207 -10.85 12.83 -1.19
N GLU A 208 -11.41 12.09 -0.23
CA GLU A 208 -11.41 12.49 1.19
C GLU A 208 -9.99 12.55 1.79
N GLN A 209 -9.13 11.61 1.38
CA GLN A 209 -7.77 11.51 1.91
C GLN A 209 -6.83 10.77 0.94
N PHE A 210 -5.56 11.18 0.88
CA PHE A 210 -4.51 10.45 0.16
C PHE A 210 -4.15 9.13 0.86
N GLY A 211 -4.03 8.05 0.10
CA GLY A 211 -3.62 6.75 0.64
C GLY A 211 -4.15 5.59 -0.19
N SER A 212 -4.90 4.70 0.45
CA SER A 212 -5.49 3.53 -0.18
C SER A 212 -6.51 3.94 -1.24
N GLY A 213 -6.83 3.02 -2.16
CA GLY A 213 -7.94 3.24 -3.09
C GLY A 213 -9.27 3.14 -2.34
N ARG A 214 -10.09 4.18 -2.46
CA ARG A 214 -11.36 4.31 -1.75
C ARG A 214 -12.52 3.70 -2.50
N LEU A 215 -13.31 2.93 -1.77
CA LEU A 215 -14.59 2.44 -2.23
C LEU A 215 -15.73 3.18 -1.51
N SER A 216 -16.46 4.00 -2.26
CA SER A 216 -17.70 4.61 -1.78
C SER A 216 -18.83 3.60 -1.96
N LEU A 217 -19.51 3.27 -0.87
CA LEU A 217 -20.61 2.31 -0.86
C LEU A 217 -21.88 2.98 -0.34
N ASN A 218 -23.02 2.46 -0.78
CA ASN A 218 -24.33 2.87 -0.27
C ASN A 218 -24.56 2.28 1.13
N GLU A 219 -25.26 3.02 1.99
CA GLU A 219 -25.52 2.61 3.38
C GLU A 219 -26.27 1.26 3.48
N ASN A 220 -27.07 0.92 2.46
CA ASN A 220 -27.87 -0.31 2.45
C ASN A 220 -27.08 -1.56 2.00
N GLU A 221 -25.95 -1.37 1.32
CA GLU A 221 -25.23 -2.44 0.62
C GLU A 221 -23.82 -2.66 1.17
N TRP A 222 -23.27 -1.68 1.90
CA TRP A 222 -21.85 -1.69 2.27
C TRP A 222 -21.44 -2.93 3.06
N GLN A 223 -22.30 -3.41 3.97
CA GLN A 223 -22.00 -4.58 4.77
C GLN A 223 -21.81 -5.84 3.92
N GLN A 224 -22.65 -6.04 2.90
CA GLN A 224 -22.54 -7.21 2.02
C GLN A 224 -21.24 -7.15 1.21
N VAL A 225 -20.92 -5.97 0.69
CA VAL A 225 -19.67 -5.76 -0.05
C VAL A 225 -18.44 -5.94 0.84
N VAL A 226 -18.45 -5.42 2.06
CA VAL A 226 -17.34 -5.58 3.00
C VAL A 226 -17.13 -7.04 3.40
N LYS A 227 -18.21 -7.80 3.65
CA LYS A 227 -18.10 -9.24 3.90
C LYS A 227 -17.39 -9.93 2.74
N ARG A 228 -17.79 -9.63 1.51
CA ARG A 228 -17.18 -10.23 0.32
C ARG A 228 -15.70 -9.81 0.15
N LEU A 229 -15.38 -8.54 0.38
CA LEU A 229 -13.99 -8.06 0.35
C LEU A 229 -13.14 -8.72 1.44
N ILE A 230 -13.68 -8.91 2.65
CA ILE A 230 -13.01 -9.64 3.73
C ILE A 230 -12.74 -11.08 3.28
N GLU A 231 -13.74 -11.77 2.71
CA GLU A 231 -13.63 -13.14 2.21
C GLU A 231 -12.51 -13.30 1.18
N ASP A 232 -12.47 -12.43 0.16
CA ASP A 232 -11.55 -12.55 -0.98
C ASP A 232 -10.19 -11.84 -0.77
N ALA A 233 -10.01 -11.09 0.32
CA ALA A 233 -8.77 -10.37 0.59
C ALA A 233 -7.57 -11.32 0.80
N TYR A 234 -6.44 -10.97 0.19
CA TYR A 234 -5.16 -11.68 0.40
C TYR A 234 -4.56 -11.41 1.78
N GLY A 235 -4.82 -10.23 2.33
CA GLY A 235 -4.45 -9.83 3.68
C GLY A 235 -5.32 -8.67 4.15
N ILE A 236 -5.51 -8.56 5.46
CA ILE A 236 -6.36 -7.52 6.05
C ILE A 236 -5.53 -6.76 7.07
N LEU A 237 -5.36 -5.45 6.85
CA LEU A 237 -4.82 -4.53 7.85
C LEU A 237 -5.98 -4.00 8.67
N VAL A 238 -5.96 -4.18 9.99
CA VAL A 238 -7.06 -3.77 10.87
C VAL A 238 -6.54 -2.82 11.93
N ILE A 239 -7.12 -1.62 12.07
CA ILE A 239 -6.99 -0.82 13.29
C ILE A 239 -8.20 -1.14 14.16
N PRO A 240 -8.04 -1.89 15.27
CA PRO A 240 -9.14 -2.17 16.19
C PRO A 240 -9.79 -0.89 16.70
N SER A 241 -11.11 -0.93 16.84
CA SER A 241 -11.86 0.16 17.47
C SER A 241 -13.12 -0.38 18.13
N PHE A 242 -13.55 0.28 19.21
CA PHE A 242 -14.83 0.01 19.87
C PHE A 242 -16.04 0.56 19.10
N HIS A 243 -15.83 1.38 18.05
CA HIS A 243 -16.91 1.95 17.25
C HIS A 243 -17.69 0.87 16.47
N ALA A 244 -19.00 1.07 16.33
CA ALA A 244 -19.93 0.05 15.84
C ALA A 244 -19.54 -0.54 14.48
N GLY A 245 -19.11 0.28 13.52
CA GLY A 245 -18.70 -0.19 12.18
C GLY A 245 -17.51 -1.15 12.24
N THR A 246 -16.39 -0.70 12.81
CA THR A 246 -15.18 -1.54 12.92
C THR A 246 -15.37 -2.73 13.85
N LYS A 247 -16.17 -2.59 14.91
CA LYS A 247 -16.56 -3.72 15.77
C LYS A 247 -17.27 -4.80 14.96
N TRP A 248 -18.26 -4.42 14.15
CA TRP A 248 -18.98 -5.34 13.28
C TRP A 248 -18.05 -5.99 12.25
N GLU A 249 -17.11 -5.25 11.66
CA GLU A 249 -16.10 -5.81 10.73
C GLU A 249 -15.24 -6.89 11.42
N ILE A 250 -14.83 -6.66 12.67
CA ILE A 250 -14.06 -7.62 13.47
C ILE A 250 -14.91 -8.84 13.85
N GLU A 251 -16.19 -8.66 14.15
CA GLU A 251 -17.13 -9.77 14.38
C GLU A 251 -17.23 -10.66 13.14
N VAL A 252 -17.33 -10.07 11.94
CA VAL A 252 -17.32 -10.82 10.67
C VAL A 252 -16.02 -11.61 10.51
N ILE A 253 -14.86 -11.01 10.81
CA ILE A 253 -13.56 -11.70 10.75
C ILE A 253 -13.53 -12.90 11.71
N ARG A 254 -14.00 -12.72 12.94
CA ARG A 254 -14.06 -13.79 13.95
C ARG A 254 -15.00 -14.91 13.52
N ASP A 255 -16.22 -14.57 13.13
CA ASP A 255 -17.28 -15.55 12.82
C ASP A 255 -16.95 -16.39 11.59
N LYS A 256 -16.04 -15.90 10.73
CA LYS A 256 -15.54 -16.59 9.54
C LYS A 256 -14.16 -17.21 9.72
N ASP A 257 -13.59 -17.15 10.92
CA ASP A 257 -12.25 -17.66 11.25
C ASP A 257 -11.14 -17.08 10.34
N TYR A 258 -11.19 -15.77 10.09
CA TYR A 258 -10.27 -15.06 9.19
C TYR A 258 -9.15 -14.31 9.91
N PHE A 259 -8.86 -14.64 11.17
CA PHE A 259 -7.71 -14.05 11.87
C PHE A 259 -6.38 -14.40 11.20
N ASP A 260 -6.32 -15.44 10.37
CA ASP A 260 -5.13 -15.93 9.67
C ASP A 260 -4.55 -14.99 8.62
N LYS A 261 -5.42 -14.21 7.98
CA LYS A 261 -5.04 -13.16 7.03
C LYS A 261 -4.97 -11.77 7.66
N CYS A 262 -5.27 -11.62 8.95
CA CYS A 262 -5.31 -10.34 9.64
C CYS A 262 -3.94 -9.95 10.23
N ILE A 263 -3.52 -8.72 9.95
CA ILE A 263 -2.47 -8.02 10.68
C ILE A 263 -3.13 -6.83 11.37
N PHE A 264 -3.19 -6.90 12.69
CA PHE A 264 -3.71 -5.83 13.51
C PHE A 264 -2.65 -4.75 13.72
N VAL A 265 -3.13 -3.52 13.75
CA VAL A 265 -2.33 -2.31 13.79
C VAL A 265 -2.72 -1.52 15.03
N MET A 266 -1.79 -1.39 15.96
CA MET A 266 -1.87 -0.46 17.09
C MET A 266 -1.10 0.81 16.71
N PRO A 267 -1.79 1.94 16.46
CA PRO A 267 -1.11 3.17 16.08
C PRO A 267 -0.22 3.72 17.20
N ARG A 268 0.92 4.31 16.80
CA ARG A 268 1.77 5.12 17.69
C ARG A 268 0.99 6.26 18.32
N GLU A 269 1.42 6.69 19.49
CA GLU A 269 0.90 7.89 20.13
C GLU A 269 1.21 9.13 19.27
N VAL A 270 0.17 9.81 18.80
CA VAL A 270 0.31 11.02 17.97
C VAL A 270 -0.10 12.22 18.80
N LYS A 271 0.86 13.06 19.19
CA LYS A 271 0.56 14.37 19.77
C LYS A 271 -0.21 15.20 18.75
N PHE A 272 -1.28 15.87 19.18
CA PHE A 272 -2.13 16.77 18.38
C PHE A 272 -3.11 16.13 17.38
N SER A 273 -3.45 14.85 17.52
CA SER A 273 -4.50 14.20 16.71
C SER A 273 -5.93 14.56 17.15
N GLY A 274 -6.08 15.14 18.36
CA GLY A 274 -7.38 15.30 19.02
C GLY A 274 -7.96 13.97 19.54
N ILE A 275 -7.18 12.88 19.47
CA ILE A 275 -7.56 11.54 19.94
C ILE A 275 -6.54 11.09 20.98
N ASN A 276 -7.02 10.73 22.18
CA ASN A 276 -6.21 9.99 23.13
C ASN A 276 -6.19 8.51 22.74
N MET A 277 -5.14 8.09 22.03
CA MET A 277 -5.00 6.72 21.52
C MET A 277 -4.95 5.67 22.64
N ALA A 278 -4.43 6.01 23.82
CA ALA A 278 -4.38 5.08 24.94
C ALA A 278 -5.78 4.79 25.48
N ASP A 279 -6.60 5.84 25.68
CA ASP A 279 -7.97 5.71 26.16
C ASP A 279 -8.85 4.98 25.14
N GLU A 280 -8.73 5.33 23.86
CA GLU A 280 -9.45 4.66 22.78
C GLU A 280 -9.06 3.18 22.67
N TRP A 281 -7.76 2.87 22.81
CA TRP A 281 -7.30 1.48 22.85
C TRP A 281 -7.89 0.73 24.05
N GLN A 282 -7.87 1.34 25.25
CA GLN A 282 -8.42 0.71 26.45
C GLN A 282 -9.91 0.39 26.32
N GLN A 283 -10.71 1.31 25.76
CA GLN A 283 -12.12 1.05 25.47
C GLN A 283 -12.28 -0.09 24.45
N THR A 284 -11.43 -0.12 23.42
CA THR A 284 -11.40 -1.20 22.43
C THR A 284 -11.10 -2.55 23.06
N VAL A 285 -10.10 -2.64 23.96
CA VAL A 285 -9.81 -3.86 24.72
C VAL A 285 -11.04 -4.34 25.49
N GLN A 286 -11.72 -3.45 26.22
CA GLN A 286 -12.90 -3.80 27.02
C GLN A 286 -14.07 -4.31 26.17
N VAL A 287 -14.28 -3.74 24.99
CA VAL A 287 -15.38 -4.15 24.09
C VAL A 287 -15.05 -5.48 23.41
N LEU A 288 -13.81 -5.66 22.95
CA LEU A 288 -13.39 -6.87 22.23
C LEU A 288 -13.17 -8.07 23.16
N ASP A 289 -12.84 -7.86 24.44
CA ASP A 289 -12.76 -8.94 25.43
C ASP A 289 -14.12 -9.67 25.59
N ARG A 290 -15.24 -8.93 25.50
CA ARG A 290 -16.60 -9.52 25.49
C ARG A 290 -16.87 -10.38 24.26
N LEU A 291 -16.15 -10.14 23.18
CA LEU A 291 -16.17 -10.93 21.96
C LEU A 291 -15.17 -12.10 21.98
N LYS A 292 -14.49 -12.32 23.13
CA LYS A 292 -13.39 -13.26 23.33
C LYS A 292 -12.18 -12.97 22.43
N ILE A 293 -11.91 -11.69 22.17
CA ILE A 293 -10.76 -11.23 21.40
C ILE A 293 -9.85 -10.46 22.35
N TRP A 294 -8.66 -11.01 22.62
CA TRP A 294 -7.73 -10.50 23.61
C TRP A 294 -6.59 -9.72 22.93
N LEU A 295 -6.75 -8.40 22.92
CA LEU A 295 -5.73 -7.48 22.42
C LEU A 295 -4.61 -7.26 23.45
N PRO A 296 -3.36 -7.00 23.01
CA PRO A 296 -2.29 -6.64 23.93
C PRO A 296 -2.52 -5.25 24.57
N PRO A 297 -1.89 -4.97 25.73
CA PRO A 297 -1.87 -3.63 26.31
C PRO A 297 -1.32 -2.58 25.34
N TYR A 298 -1.80 -1.34 25.43
CA TYR A 298 -1.37 -0.27 24.54
C TYR A 298 0.14 0.02 24.69
N GLN A 299 0.82 0.20 23.56
CA GLN A 299 2.21 0.59 23.48
C GLN A 299 2.34 1.91 22.72
N LYS A 300 2.95 2.92 23.35
CA LYS A 300 3.15 4.25 22.73
C LYS A 300 3.96 4.21 21.43
N SER A 301 4.87 3.23 21.32
CA SER A 301 5.66 2.97 20.12
C SER A 301 4.86 2.35 18.98
N GLY A 302 3.59 2.00 19.20
CA GLY A 302 2.76 1.23 18.29
C GLY A 302 3.21 -0.22 18.17
N LEU A 303 2.34 -1.05 17.62
CA LEU A 303 2.58 -2.49 17.44
C LEU A 303 1.86 -3.00 16.19
N PHE A 304 2.55 -3.79 15.37
CA PHE A 304 1.90 -4.70 14.42
C PHE A 304 1.76 -6.06 15.09
N PHE A 305 0.61 -6.70 15.02
CA PHE A 305 0.43 -8.00 15.66
C PHE A 305 -0.57 -8.88 14.94
N THR A 306 -0.53 -10.17 15.27
CA THR A 306 -1.48 -11.17 14.77
C THR A 306 -2.19 -11.82 15.94
N LEU A 307 -3.40 -12.32 15.67
CA LEU A 307 -4.15 -13.15 16.61
C LEU A 307 -4.08 -14.61 16.17
N ASP A 308 -4.11 -15.53 17.14
CA ASP A 308 -4.40 -16.94 16.88
C ASP A 308 -5.88 -17.13 16.53
N ASP A 309 -6.26 -18.38 16.25
CA ASP A 309 -7.61 -18.72 15.82
C ASP A 309 -8.63 -18.63 16.98
N ASN A 310 -8.14 -18.49 18.21
CA ASN A 310 -8.96 -18.20 19.39
C ASN A 310 -9.07 -16.69 19.68
N GLY A 311 -8.52 -15.83 18.83
CA GLY A 311 -8.53 -14.37 19.05
C GLY A 311 -7.53 -13.89 20.11
N LYS A 312 -6.53 -14.70 20.50
CA LYS A 312 -5.47 -14.29 21.43
C LYS A 312 -4.27 -13.73 20.68
N PHE A 313 -3.59 -12.75 21.29
CA PHE A 313 -2.30 -12.28 20.80
C PHE A 313 -1.32 -13.45 20.59
N SER A 314 -0.78 -13.56 19.37
CA SER A 314 0.12 -14.66 18.97
C SER A 314 1.54 -14.17 18.67
N ASN A 315 1.67 -13.11 17.87
CA ASN A 315 2.97 -12.56 17.50
C ASN A 315 2.86 -11.03 17.34
N GLY A 316 3.98 -10.32 17.51
CA GLY A 316 4.03 -8.88 17.35
C GLY A 316 5.39 -8.37 16.91
N GLU A 317 5.37 -7.29 16.13
CA GLU A 317 6.54 -6.52 15.75
C GLU A 317 6.35 -5.05 16.11
N VAL A 318 7.42 -4.44 16.64
CA VAL A 318 7.42 -3.00 16.93
C VAL A 318 7.09 -2.25 15.65
N PHE A 319 6.19 -1.29 15.77
CA PHE A 319 5.73 -0.50 14.65
C PHE A 319 6.85 0.43 14.18
N ASP A 320 7.71 -0.01 13.25
CA ASP A 320 8.81 0.77 12.66
C ASP A 320 8.43 1.24 11.24
N LEU A 321 8.21 2.55 11.10
CA LEU A 321 7.89 3.21 9.83
C LEU A 321 9.06 4.05 9.30
N THR A 322 10.29 3.76 9.72
CA THR A 322 11.48 4.50 9.25
C THR A 322 11.78 4.28 7.76
N SER A 323 11.31 3.18 7.17
CA SER A 323 11.33 2.96 5.72
C SER A 323 10.18 2.06 5.26
N GLU A 324 9.77 2.22 3.99
CA GLU A 324 8.76 1.37 3.35
C GLU A 324 9.22 -0.10 3.28
N GLU A 325 10.53 -0.33 3.09
CA GLU A 325 11.10 -1.67 3.03
C GLU A 325 11.00 -2.39 4.38
N LYS A 326 11.30 -1.70 5.49
CA LYS A 326 11.17 -2.27 6.83
C LYS A 326 9.72 -2.59 7.17
N LEU A 327 8.80 -1.68 6.83
CA LEU A 327 7.37 -1.93 6.99
C LEU A 327 6.93 -3.17 6.20
N ARG A 328 7.30 -3.26 4.93
CA ARG A 328 7.00 -4.43 4.09
C ARG A 328 7.59 -5.72 4.65
N ALA A 329 8.83 -5.67 5.13
CA ALA A 329 9.49 -6.81 5.76
C ALA A 329 8.75 -7.26 7.04
N ALA A 330 8.28 -6.31 7.86
CA ALA A 330 7.49 -6.61 9.06
C ALA A 330 6.14 -7.26 8.71
N LEU A 331 5.41 -6.70 7.74
CA LEU A 331 4.14 -7.26 7.28
C LEU A 331 4.34 -8.67 6.69
N ALA A 332 5.42 -8.88 5.93
CA ALA A 332 5.75 -10.19 5.36
C ALA A 332 6.11 -11.22 6.45
N ARG A 333 6.90 -10.83 7.47
CA ARG A 333 7.25 -11.71 8.59
C ARG A 333 6.04 -12.14 9.40
N LEU A 334 5.16 -11.20 9.78
CA LEU A 334 3.94 -11.50 10.52
C LEU A 334 3.03 -12.47 9.75
N ARG A 335 2.81 -12.20 8.46
CA ARG A 335 2.02 -13.09 7.59
C ARG A 335 2.64 -14.48 7.44
N ASN A 336 3.96 -14.56 7.31
CA ASN A 336 4.67 -15.83 7.14
C ASN A 336 4.80 -16.64 8.44
N ALA A 337 4.87 -15.97 9.60
CA ALA A 337 4.90 -16.63 10.91
C ALA A 337 3.65 -17.49 11.12
N LYS A 338 2.47 -16.98 10.71
CA LYS A 338 1.20 -17.70 10.85
C LYS A 338 1.12 -18.94 9.94
N LYS A 339 1.63 -18.86 8.70
CA LYS A 339 1.71 -20.02 7.79
C LYS A 339 2.53 -21.19 8.35
N ARG A 340 3.53 -20.92 9.20
CA ARG A 340 4.38 -21.97 9.80
C ARG A 340 3.70 -22.69 10.96
N GLN A 341 2.79 -22.01 11.68
CA GLN A 341 2.01 -22.64 12.76
C GLN A 341 0.96 -23.61 12.21
N PHE A 342 0.50 -23.40 10.98
CA PHE A 342 -0.57 -24.20 10.35
C PHE A 342 -0.09 -25.43 9.56
N ILE A 343 1.18 -25.85 9.68
CA ILE A 343 1.62 -27.14 9.13
C ILE A 343 1.02 -28.24 10.02
N PRO A 344 0.04 -29.03 9.55
CA PRO A 344 -0.60 -30.03 10.39
C PRO A 344 0.43 -31.04 10.90
N LEU A 345 0.44 -31.29 12.21
CA LEU A 345 1.29 -32.32 12.82
C LEU A 345 1.09 -33.72 12.21
N ALA A 346 -0.01 -33.94 11.48
CA ALA A 346 -0.27 -35.14 10.70
C ALA A 346 0.83 -35.46 9.66
N ASN A 347 1.63 -34.48 9.22
CA ASN A 347 2.75 -34.71 8.30
C ASN A 347 4.12 -34.93 8.97
N ARG A 348 4.18 -34.97 10.32
CA ARG A 348 5.44 -35.24 11.05
C ARG A 348 5.61 -36.70 11.51
N GLN A 349 4.61 -37.56 11.38
CA GLN A 349 4.71 -38.98 11.77
C GLN A 349 5.20 -39.93 10.64
N GLY A 350 5.52 -39.41 9.45
CA GLY A 350 5.88 -40.23 8.28
C GLY A 350 7.38 -40.50 8.04
N ILE A 351 8.31 -39.94 8.82
CA ILE A 351 9.75 -40.14 8.64
C ILE A 351 10.31 -40.94 9.82
N LEU A 352 9.87 -42.19 9.93
CA LEU A 352 10.61 -43.23 10.64
C LEU A 352 11.52 -43.87 9.60
N ILE A 353 12.76 -43.40 9.55
CA ILE A 353 13.84 -44.02 8.77
C ILE A 353 13.99 -45.45 9.31
N ARG A 354 13.51 -46.44 8.56
CA ARG A 354 13.95 -47.83 8.73
C ARG A 354 15.44 -47.86 8.41
N LYS A 355 16.28 -48.01 9.44
CA LYS A 355 17.63 -48.53 9.26
C LYS A 355 17.49 -49.97 8.76
N THR A 356 17.88 -50.20 7.52
CA THR A 356 18.35 -51.50 7.02
C THR A 356 19.85 -51.56 7.20
#